data_AF-A0A0V7Z9G3-F1
#
_entry.id   AF-A0A0V7Z9G3-F1
#
_cell.length_a   1.000
_cell.length_b   1.000
_cell.length_c   1.000
_cell.angle_alpha   90.00
_cell.angle_beta   90.00
_cell.angle_gamma   90.00
#
_symmetry.space_group_name_H-M   'P 1'
#
loop_
_entity.id
_entity.type
_entity.pdbx_description
1 polymer ?
#
loop_
_entity_poly.entity_id
_entity_poly.type
_entity_poly.pdbx_seq_one_letter_code
_entity_poly.pdbx_strand_id
1 'polypeptide(L)'
;MSAFTWPPAARARVLELYGQPDTSEASIVIVLADEFGIHVSRSAVIGIANRGTLRPARVVLTPEEKLVRSRDRKREARAAARECRPAPAWAYPGAYRPARPASAPKKPSAPRPRPVAAPKPAPTTPRPAPKLKAVVVPAVPPSLLIPLTSAGPNACRFIADDPKSGPALVCGHPVAPGSAWCPGHRMICVVPEWNRPFAWLPRRAA
;
A
#
# COMPACT_ATOMS: atom_id res chain seq x y z
N MET A 1 15.59 -10.88 19.32
CA MET A 1 14.23 -10.43 19.69
C MET A 1 13.51 -11.60 20.31
N SER A 2 13.32 -11.59 21.62
CA SER A 2 12.59 -12.65 22.31
C SER A 2 11.15 -12.71 21.80
N ALA A 3 10.65 -13.91 21.50
CA ALA A 3 9.26 -14.08 21.10
C ALA A 3 8.36 -13.61 22.25
N PHE A 4 7.45 -12.69 21.97
CA PHE A 4 6.47 -12.21 22.95
C PHE A 4 5.52 -13.37 23.30
N THR A 5 5.57 -13.82 24.55
CA THR A 5 4.71 -14.88 25.06
C THR A 5 3.48 -14.27 25.74
N TRP A 6 2.30 -14.63 25.26
CA TRP A 6 1.04 -14.16 25.84
C TRP A 6 0.78 -14.82 27.20
N PRO A 7 0.53 -14.03 28.26
CA PRO A 7 0.04 -14.59 29.52
C PRO A 7 -1.31 -15.30 29.29
N PRO A 8 -1.55 -16.46 29.93
CA PRO A 8 -2.78 -17.22 29.73
C PRO A 8 -4.03 -16.43 30.13
N ALA A 9 -3.95 -15.62 31.20
CA ALA A 9 -5.03 -14.74 31.66
C ALA A 9 -5.38 -13.66 30.62
N ALA A 10 -4.37 -12.98 30.06
CA ALA A 10 -4.58 -11.98 29.00
C ALA A 10 -5.20 -12.61 27.75
N ARG A 11 -4.79 -13.84 27.38
CA ARG A 11 -5.38 -14.57 26.26
C ARG A 11 -6.85 -14.89 26.49
N ALA A 12 -7.22 -15.37 27.68
CA ALA A 12 -8.62 -15.64 28.03
C ALA A 12 -9.47 -14.36 27.98
N ARG A 13 -8.94 -13.25 28.50
CA ARG A 13 -9.62 -11.95 28.50
C ARG A 13 -9.87 -11.41 27.09
N VAL A 14 -8.90 -11.54 26.18
CA VAL A 14 -9.10 -11.21 24.76
C VAL A 14 -10.28 -11.97 24.19
N LEU A 15 -10.37 -13.28 24.47
CA LEU A 15 -11.41 -14.13 23.94
C LEU A 15 -12.79 -13.73 24.48
N GLU A 16 -12.90 -13.49 25.77
CA GLU A 16 -14.12 -12.99 26.41
C GLU A 16 -14.61 -11.67 25.78
N LEU A 17 -13.73 -10.65 25.71
CA LEU A 17 -14.07 -9.34 25.17
C LEU A 17 -14.40 -9.38 23.68
N TYR A 18 -13.73 -10.24 22.90
CA TYR A 18 -13.98 -10.37 21.47
C TYR A 18 -15.32 -11.06 21.16
N GLY A 19 -15.87 -11.82 22.11
CA GLY A 19 -17.21 -12.42 21.99
C GLY A 19 -18.35 -11.40 22.16
N GLN A 20 -18.05 -10.19 22.65
CA GLN A 20 -19.05 -9.15 22.86
C GLN A 20 -19.29 -8.35 21.56
N PRO A 21 -20.55 -8.14 21.15
CA PRO A 21 -20.89 -7.56 19.84
C PRO A 21 -20.46 -6.09 19.69
N ASP A 22 -20.39 -5.35 20.79
CA ASP A 22 -20.12 -3.90 20.81
C ASP A 22 -18.65 -3.56 21.09
N THR A 23 -17.82 -4.56 21.33
CA THR A 23 -16.44 -4.35 21.77
C THR A 23 -15.50 -4.28 20.57
N SER A 24 -15.03 -3.06 20.27
CA SER A 24 -14.07 -2.84 19.19
C SER A 24 -12.69 -3.40 19.54
N GLU A 25 -11.89 -3.81 18.54
CA GLU A 25 -10.55 -4.33 18.82
C GLU A 25 -9.59 -3.27 19.38
N ALA A 26 -9.87 -1.98 19.13
CA ALA A 26 -9.12 -0.88 19.73
C ALA A 26 -9.41 -0.79 21.24
N SER A 27 -10.67 -0.96 21.64
CA SER A 27 -11.07 -1.00 23.06
C SER A 27 -10.40 -2.16 23.79
N ILE A 28 -10.29 -3.34 23.16
CA ILE A 28 -9.60 -4.51 23.76
C ILE A 28 -8.12 -4.20 24.04
N VAL A 29 -7.43 -3.51 23.12
CA VAL A 29 -6.02 -3.12 23.34
C VAL A 29 -5.88 -2.21 24.55
N ILE A 30 -6.81 -1.27 24.74
CA ILE A 30 -6.80 -0.36 25.90
C ILE A 30 -7.00 -1.16 27.20
N VAL A 31 -7.98 -2.07 27.23
CA VAL A 31 -8.24 -2.91 28.41
C VAL A 31 -7.04 -3.79 28.75
N LEU A 32 -6.34 -4.35 27.76
CA LEU A 32 -5.14 -5.16 28.01
C LEU A 32 -3.95 -4.35 28.54
N ALA A 33 -3.81 -3.11 28.08
CA ALA A 33 -2.77 -2.22 28.59
C ALA A 33 -3.05 -1.85 30.05
N ASP A 34 -4.32 -1.63 30.41
CA ASP A 34 -4.74 -1.27 31.76
C ASP A 34 -4.70 -2.47 32.74
N GLU A 35 -5.33 -3.59 32.40
CA GLU A 35 -5.45 -4.76 33.29
C GLU A 35 -4.13 -5.54 33.44
N PHE A 36 -3.31 -5.60 32.39
CA PHE A 36 -2.11 -6.46 32.35
C PHE A 36 -0.79 -5.72 32.10
N GLY A 37 -0.82 -4.41 31.82
CA GLY A 37 0.38 -3.66 31.44
C GLY A 37 0.94 -4.07 30.06
N ILE A 38 0.12 -4.70 29.21
CA ILE A 38 0.56 -5.28 27.94
C ILE A 38 0.22 -4.35 26.79
N HIS A 39 1.24 -3.78 26.14
CA HIS A 39 1.08 -3.00 24.92
C HIS A 39 1.19 -3.89 23.69
N VAL A 40 0.05 -4.20 23.08
CA VAL A 40 -0.05 -5.04 21.88
C VAL A 40 -0.72 -4.28 20.73
N SER A 41 -0.36 -4.66 19.51
CA SER A 41 -1.03 -4.12 18.32
C SER A 41 -2.41 -4.75 18.11
N ARG A 42 -3.30 -4.03 17.45
CA ARG A 42 -4.63 -4.54 17.04
C ARG A 42 -4.55 -5.87 16.29
N SER A 43 -3.56 -6.02 15.40
CA SER A 43 -3.33 -7.26 14.65
C SER A 43 -2.98 -8.45 15.53
N ALA A 44 -2.28 -8.23 16.65
CA ALA A 44 -1.95 -9.29 17.60
C ALA A 44 -3.21 -9.80 18.32
N VAL A 45 -4.10 -8.89 18.74
CA VAL A 45 -5.41 -9.21 19.32
C VAL A 45 -6.26 -10.03 18.34
N ILE A 46 -6.37 -9.57 17.08
CA ILE A 46 -7.08 -10.30 16.01
C ILE A 46 -6.47 -11.70 15.81
N GLY A 47 -5.15 -11.82 15.83
CA GLY A 47 -4.45 -13.09 15.70
C GLY A 47 -4.80 -14.07 16.82
N ILE A 48 -4.90 -13.60 18.07
CA ILE A 48 -5.31 -14.41 19.21
C ILE A 48 -6.78 -14.85 19.07
N ALA A 49 -7.68 -13.92 18.75
CA ALA A 49 -9.10 -14.23 18.54
C ALA A 49 -9.30 -15.28 17.43
N ASN A 50 -8.58 -15.14 16.31
CA ASN A 50 -8.64 -16.11 15.21
C ASN A 50 -8.13 -17.49 15.59
N ARG A 51 -7.09 -17.59 16.43
CA ARG A 51 -6.56 -18.88 16.92
C ARG A 51 -7.40 -19.49 18.04
N GLY A 52 -8.12 -18.67 18.81
CA GLY A 52 -9.00 -19.13 19.88
C GLY A 52 -10.40 -19.51 19.43
N THR A 53 -10.62 -19.74 18.12
CA THR A 53 -11.87 -20.25 17.53
C THR A 53 -13.14 -19.42 17.77
N LEU A 54 -13.03 -18.22 18.35
CA LEU A 54 -14.19 -17.35 18.62
C LEU A 54 -14.64 -16.51 17.43
N ARG A 55 -13.85 -16.47 16.36
CA ARG A 55 -14.43 -16.01 15.11
C ARG A 55 -15.43 -17.06 14.63
N PRO A 56 -16.72 -16.69 14.39
CA PRO A 56 -17.59 -17.58 13.65
C PRO A 56 -16.85 -17.98 12.38
N ALA A 57 -16.84 -19.28 12.07
CA ALA A 57 -16.14 -19.86 10.92
C ALA A 57 -16.24 -18.86 9.77
N ARG A 58 -15.09 -18.27 9.40
CA ARG A 58 -15.02 -17.11 8.52
C ARG A 58 -15.99 -17.36 7.38
N VAL A 59 -17.13 -16.64 7.33
CA VAL A 59 -18.20 -16.94 6.37
C VAL A 59 -17.54 -17.06 5.02
N VAL A 60 -17.43 -18.29 4.53
CA VAL A 60 -16.72 -18.58 3.30
C VAL A 60 -17.68 -18.13 2.24
N LEU A 61 -17.59 -16.84 1.90
CA LEU A 61 -18.46 -16.26 0.90
C LEU A 61 -18.30 -17.08 -0.38
N THR A 62 -19.43 -17.52 -0.93
CA THR A 62 -19.45 -18.14 -2.24
C THR A 62 -18.86 -17.17 -3.27
N PRO A 63 -18.33 -17.65 -4.41
CA PRO A 63 -17.86 -16.77 -5.47
C PRO A 63 -18.89 -15.71 -5.89
N GLU A 64 -20.17 -16.04 -5.83
CA GLU A 64 -21.29 -15.14 -6.14
C GLU A 64 -21.46 -14.04 -5.10
N GLU A 65 -21.45 -14.39 -3.82
CA GLU A 65 -21.52 -13.41 -2.71
C GLU A 65 -20.32 -12.46 -2.72
N LYS A 66 -19.12 -12.97 -3.05
CA LYS A 66 -17.93 -12.13 -3.24
C LYS A 66 -18.13 -11.13 -4.38
N LEU A 67 -18.73 -11.55 -5.49
CA LEU A 67 -19.02 -10.68 -6.62
C LEU A 67 -20.04 -9.61 -6.25
N VAL A 68 -21.12 -9.96 -5.54
CA VAL A 68 -22.12 -9.02 -5.03
C VAL A 68 -21.48 -7.99 -4.11
N ARG A 69 -20.73 -8.44 -3.09
CA ARG A 69 -20.04 -7.54 -2.15
C ARG A 69 -19.02 -6.62 -2.83
N SER A 70 -18.34 -7.11 -3.86
CA SER A 70 -17.42 -6.30 -4.68
C SER A 70 -18.18 -5.23 -5.49
N ARG A 71 -19.34 -5.58 -6.06
CA ARG A 71 -20.21 -4.62 -6.76
C ARG A 71 -20.75 -3.56 -5.82
N ASP A 72 -21.14 -3.94 -4.60
CA ASP A 72 -21.67 -3.01 -3.60
C ASP A 72 -20.59 -2.04 -3.13
N ARG A 73 -19.39 -2.52 -2.77
CA ARG A 73 -18.25 -1.63 -2.48
C ARG A 73 -17.94 -0.68 -3.63
N LYS A 74 -18.02 -1.14 -4.88
CA LYS A 74 -17.81 -0.30 -6.06
C LYS A 74 -18.92 0.74 -6.21
N ARG A 75 -20.17 0.41 -5.86
CA ARG A 75 -21.32 1.31 -5.87
C ARG A 75 -21.18 2.37 -4.77
N GLU A 76 -20.84 1.97 -3.55
CA GLU A 76 -20.54 2.85 -2.42
C GLU A 76 -19.38 3.79 -2.72
N ALA A 77 -18.26 3.28 -3.25
CA ALA A 77 -17.12 4.10 -3.63
C ALA A 77 -17.47 5.12 -4.72
N ARG A 78 -18.33 4.76 -5.67
CA ARG A 78 -18.84 5.70 -6.69
C ARG A 78 -19.80 6.73 -6.11
N ALA A 79 -20.61 6.35 -5.12
CA ALA A 79 -21.51 7.27 -4.42
C ALA A 79 -20.68 8.27 -3.59
N ALA A 80 -19.74 7.80 -2.77
CA ALA A 80 -18.81 8.63 -2.01
C ALA A 80 -17.98 9.55 -2.92
N ALA A 81 -17.50 9.06 -4.07
CA ALA A 81 -16.78 9.91 -5.02
C ALA A 81 -17.66 10.98 -5.69
N ARG A 82 -18.98 10.75 -5.82
CA ARG A 82 -19.94 11.76 -6.30
C ARG A 82 -20.20 12.81 -5.24
N GLU A 83 -20.31 12.40 -3.98
CA GLU A 83 -20.52 13.28 -2.84
C GLU A 83 -19.29 14.15 -2.54
N CYS A 84 -18.10 13.56 -2.56
CA CYS A 84 -16.83 14.28 -2.45
C CYS A 84 -16.41 15.00 -3.74
N ARG A 85 -17.24 14.96 -4.80
CA ARG A 85 -16.92 15.71 -6.02
C ARG A 85 -17.04 17.19 -5.69
N PRO A 86 -15.96 17.98 -5.76
CA PRO A 86 -16.07 19.40 -5.52
C PRO A 86 -17.12 19.96 -6.47
N ALA A 87 -17.94 20.89 -5.96
CA ALA A 87 -18.92 21.59 -6.78
C ALA A 87 -18.20 22.05 -8.06
N PRO A 88 -18.79 21.82 -9.23
CA PRO A 88 -18.14 22.19 -10.49
C PRO A 88 -17.80 23.68 -10.43
N ALA A 89 -16.67 24.09 -11.04
CA ALA A 89 -16.15 25.46 -10.91
C ALA A 89 -17.16 26.57 -11.28
N TRP A 90 -18.21 26.27 -12.06
CA TRP A 90 -19.29 27.21 -12.37
C TRP A 90 -20.20 27.52 -11.17
N ALA A 91 -20.21 26.68 -10.13
CA ALA A 91 -20.98 26.88 -8.90
C ALA A 91 -20.36 27.93 -7.96
N TYR A 92 -19.15 28.43 -8.25
CA TYR A 92 -18.52 29.51 -7.52
C TYR A 92 -18.68 30.83 -8.29
N PRO A 93 -19.43 31.82 -7.75
CA PRO A 93 -19.50 33.14 -8.36
C PRO A 93 -18.09 33.76 -8.40
N GLY A 94 -17.64 34.16 -9.60
CA GLY A 94 -16.32 34.77 -9.82
C GLY A 94 -15.24 33.86 -10.43
N ALA A 95 -15.51 32.57 -10.66
CA ALA A 95 -14.58 31.71 -11.39
C ALA A 95 -14.60 32.05 -12.90
N TYR A 96 -13.69 32.93 -13.33
CA TYR A 96 -13.48 33.22 -14.76
C TYR A 96 -13.12 31.93 -15.49
N ARG A 97 -14.01 31.47 -16.36
CA ARG A 97 -13.76 30.32 -17.22
C ARG A 97 -13.03 30.84 -18.45
N PRO A 98 -11.73 30.56 -18.65
CA PRO A 98 -11.11 30.87 -19.93
C PRO A 98 -11.91 30.13 -21.00
N ALA A 99 -12.30 30.86 -22.05
CA ALA A 99 -13.04 30.30 -23.16
C ALA A 99 -12.28 29.08 -23.67
N ARG A 100 -12.81 27.89 -23.42
CA ARG A 100 -12.22 26.66 -23.94
C ARG A 100 -12.34 26.79 -25.46
N PRO A 101 -11.24 26.71 -26.23
CA PRO A 101 -11.33 26.76 -27.69
C PRO A 101 -12.34 25.71 -28.12
N ALA A 102 -13.32 26.12 -28.94
CA ALA A 102 -14.39 25.27 -29.41
C ALA A 102 -13.77 23.99 -29.98
N SER A 103 -13.94 22.89 -29.25
CA SER A 103 -13.42 21.61 -29.71
C SER A 103 -14.17 21.28 -30.99
N ALA A 104 -13.43 21.10 -32.09
CA ALA A 104 -14.00 20.79 -33.38
C ALA A 104 -15.04 19.66 -33.24
N PRO A 105 -16.19 19.76 -33.91
CA PRO A 105 -17.24 18.75 -33.83
C PRO A 105 -16.62 17.39 -34.15
N LYS A 106 -16.64 16.47 -33.17
CA LYS A 106 -16.20 15.09 -33.38
C LYS A 106 -17.10 14.51 -34.44
N LYS A 107 -16.55 14.21 -35.63
CA LYS A 107 -17.26 13.48 -36.67
C LYS A 107 -17.89 12.23 -36.03
N PRO A 108 -19.18 11.96 -36.26
CA PRO A 108 -19.80 10.73 -35.78
C PRO A 108 -19.01 9.56 -36.34
N SER A 109 -18.28 8.87 -35.47
CA SER A 109 -17.62 7.62 -35.82
C SER A 109 -18.72 6.64 -36.19
N ALA A 110 -18.68 6.12 -37.41
CA ALA A 110 -19.58 5.05 -37.82
C ALA A 110 -19.54 3.91 -36.78
N PRO A 111 -20.69 3.31 -36.45
CA PRO A 111 -20.74 2.17 -35.54
C PRO A 111 -19.86 1.06 -36.12
N ARG A 112 -18.75 0.77 -35.45
CA ARG A 112 -17.86 -0.34 -35.83
C ARG A 112 -18.69 -1.62 -35.69
N PRO A 113 -18.74 -2.48 -36.72
CA PRO A 113 -19.49 -3.73 -36.64
C PRO A 113 -19.02 -4.51 -35.42
N ARG A 114 -20.00 -4.92 -34.60
CA ARG A 114 -19.74 -5.68 -33.38
C ARG A 114 -19.14 -7.02 -33.83
N PRO A 115 -17.90 -7.37 -33.45
CA PRO A 115 -17.35 -8.66 -33.81
C PRO A 115 -18.27 -9.75 -33.28
N VAL A 116 -18.76 -10.59 -34.19
CA VAL A 116 -19.58 -11.76 -33.88
C VAL A 116 -18.80 -12.59 -32.87
N ALA A 117 -19.43 -12.92 -31.75
CA ALA A 117 -18.78 -13.62 -30.65
C ALA A 117 -18.24 -14.95 -31.15
N ALA A 118 -16.91 -15.04 -31.27
CA ALA A 118 -16.26 -16.32 -31.52
C ALA A 118 -16.61 -17.29 -30.37
N PRO A 119 -16.83 -18.58 -30.68
CA PRO A 119 -17.12 -19.59 -29.67
C PRO A 119 -16.03 -19.56 -28.58
N LYS A 120 -16.47 -19.59 -27.32
CA LYS A 120 -15.57 -19.59 -26.16
C LYS A 120 -14.60 -20.77 -26.28
N PRO A 121 -13.28 -20.54 -26.31
CA PRO A 121 -12.31 -21.62 -26.30
C PRO A 121 -12.49 -22.45 -25.02
N ALA A 122 -12.36 -23.77 -25.15
CA ALA A 122 -12.37 -24.72 -24.05
C ALA A 122 -11.37 -24.30 -22.94
N PRO A 123 -11.63 -24.63 -21.67
CA PRO A 123 -10.78 -24.27 -20.55
C PRO A 123 -9.36 -24.79 -20.78
N THR A 124 -8.47 -23.85 -21.10
CA THR A 124 -7.04 -24.12 -21.29
C THR A 124 -6.43 -24.44 -19.93
N THR A 125 -5.57 -25.45 -19.91
CA THR A 125 -4.77 -25.89 -18.76
C THR A 125 -4.15 -24.70 -18.00
N PRO A 126 -3.95 -24.82 -16.67
CA PRO A 126 -3.45 -23.73 -15.84
C PRO A 126 -2.14 -23.18 -16.43
N ARG A 127 -2.20 -21.92 -16.86
CA ARG A 127 -1.07 -21.21 -17.45
C ARG A 127 0.08 -21.22 -16.43
N PRO A 128 1.26 -21.76 -16.78
CA PRO A 128 2.40 -21.77 -15.88
C PRO A 128 2.71 -20.33 -15.46
N ALA A 129 2.98 -20.15 -14.17
CA ALA A 129 3.28 -18.84 -13.61
C ALA A 129 4.38 -18.16 -14.44
N PRO A 130 4.22 -16.87 -14.79
CA PRO A 130 5.22 -16.16 -15.57
C PRO A 130 6.55 -16.20 -14.81
N LYS A 131 7.55 -16.87 -15.39
CA LYS A 131 8.91 -16.85 -14.87
C LYS A 131 9.36 -15.39 -14.90
N LEU A 132 9.52 -14.79 -13.72
CA LEU A 132 10.08 -13.45 -13.60
C LEU A 132 11.46 -13.49 -14.27
N LYS A 133 11.61 -12.77 -15.39
CA LYS A 133 12.92 -12.60 -16.00
C LYS A 133 13.77 -11.85 -14.97
N ALA A 134 14.89 -12.45 -14.56
CA ALA A 134 15.87 -11.77 -13.75
C ALA A 134 16.26 -10.50 -14.53
N VAL A 135 15.87 -9.35 -13.99
CA VAL A 135 16.34 -8.07 -14.51
C VAL A 135 17.83 -8.06 -14.21
N VAL A 136 18.66 -8.00 -15.25
CA VAL A 136 20.09 -7.80 -15.12
C VAL A 136 20.26 -6.40 -14.56
N VAL A 137 20.36 -6.30 -13.24
CA VAL A 137 20.68 -5.03 -12.57
C VAL A 137 22.14 -4.75 -12.90
N PRO A 138 22.48 -3.58 -13.49
CA PRO A 138 23.87 -3.21 -13.73
C PRO A 138 24.65 -3.33 -12.42
N ALA A 139 25.86 -3.89 -12.50
CA ALA A 139 26.68 -4.22 -11.34
C ALA A 139 26.86 -2.99 -10.43
N VAL A 140 26.15 -2.99 -9.31
CA VAL A 140 26.34 -1.99 -8.26
C VAL A 140 27.66 -2.32 -7.58
N PRO A 141 28.61 -1.36 -7.50
CA PRO A 141 29.88 -1.62 -6.84
C PRO A 141 29.63 -2.00 -5.36
N PRO A 142 30.42 -2.92 -4.80
CA PRO A 142 30.27 -3.31 -3.39
C PRO A 142 30.43 -2.09 -2.49
N SER A 143 29.55 -1.93 -1.51
CA SER A 143 29.58 -0.83 -0.54
C SER A 143 30.90 -0.77 0.24
N LEU A 144 31.39 0.44 0.57
CA LEU A 144 32.60 0.64 1.37
C LEU A 144 32.38 0.41 2.87
N LEU A 145 31.12 0.24 3.30
CA LEU A 145 30.73 -0.08 4.67
C LEU A 145 31.28 0.91 5.70
N ILE A 146 31.23 2.21 5.41
CA ILE A 146 31.66 3.24 6.35
C ILE A 146 30.57 3.48 7.40
N PRO A 147 30.90 3.76 8.67
CA PRO A 147 29.91 4.16 9.66
C PRO A 147 29.15 5.41 9.22
N LEU A 148 27.84 5.45 9.44
CA LEU A 148 26.99 6.59 9.08
C LEU A 148 27.51 7.92 9.67
N THR A 149 28.10 7.88 10.86
CA THR A 149 28.68 9.05 11.55
C THR A 149 29.96 9.56 10.89
N SER A 150 30.67 8.71 10.15
CA SER A 150 31.91 9.06 9.43
C SER A 150 31.65 9.44 7.98
N ALA A 151 30.42 9.31 7.50
CA ALA A 151 30.05 9.63 6.13
C ALA A 151 30.00 11.15 5.92
N GLY A 152 30.93 11.67 5.11
CA GLY A 152 30.95 13.07 4.71
C GLY A 152 29.71 13.50 3.90
N PRO A 153 29.53 14.81 3.66
CA PRO A 153 28.36 15.34 2.95
C PRO A 153 28.22 14.82 1.51
N ASN A 154 29.35 14.46 0.88
CA ASN A 154 29.41 13.94 -0.49
C ASN A 154 29.46 12.41 -0.56
N ALA A 155 29.17 11.70 0.54
CA ALA A 155 29.18 10.24 0.60
C ALA A 155 27.75 9.65 0.54
N CYS A 156 27.60 8.55 -0.18
CA CYS A 156 26.34 7.86 -0.37
C CYS A 156 25.83 7.26 0.94
N ARG A 157 24.60 7.62 1.32
CA ARG A 157 23.94 7.20 2.57
C ARG A 157 23.06 5.94 2.44
N PHE A 158 23.28 5.13 1.40
CA PHE A 158 22.57 3.86 1.27
C PHE A 158 23.01 2.91 2.39
N ILE A 159 22.08 2.43 3.20
CA ILE A 159 22.34 1.52 4.31
C ILE A 159 22.61 0.12 3.72
N ALA A 160 23.86 -0.33 3.86
CA ALA A 160 24.34 -1.56 3.23
C ALA A 160 24.27 -2.80 4.13
N ASP A 161 24.00 -2.60 5.43
CA ASP A 161 23.94 -3.65 6.45
C ASP A 161 22.64 -3.52 7.29
N ASP A 162 22.31 -4.55 8.07
CA ASP A 162 21.18 -4.49 9.00
C ASP A 162 21.47 -3.44 10.09
N PRO A 163 20.67 -2.36 10.21
CA PRO A 163 20.88 -1.36 11.26
C PRO A 163 20.73 -1.90 12.68
N LYS A 164 20.26 -3.14 12.86
CA LYS A 164 20.11 -3.81 14.16
C LYS A 164 21.31 -4.68 14.56
N SER A 165 22.19 -5.04 13.63
CA SER A 165 23.31 -5.95 13.88
C SER A 165 24.56 -5.22 14.43
N GLY A 166 24.59 -3.90 14.38
CA GLY A 166 25.75 -3.10 14.80
C GLY A 166 25.60 -1.62 14.47
N PRO A 167 26.72 -0.85 14.38
CA PRO A 167 26.65 0.53 13.92
C PRO A 167 26.13 0.56 12.47
N ALA A 168 25.23 1.50 12.16
CA ALA A 168 24.67 1.60 10.81
C ALA A 168 25.79 1.89 9.78
N LEU A 169 26.08 0.90 8.94
CA LEU A 169 27.07 1.01 7.86
C LEU A 169 26.40 1.47 6.56
N VAL A 170 27.03 2.42 5.88
CA VAL A 170 26.56 2.98 4.62
C VAL A 170 27.53 2.73 3.47
N CYS A 171 27.03 2.87 2.25
CA CYS A 171 27.77 2.65 1.01
C CYS A 171 29.05 3.48 0.89
N GLY A 172 29.02 4.76 1.28
CA GLY A 172 30.21 5.62 1.36
C GLY A 172 30.79 6.13 0.03
N HIS A 173 30.35 5.61 -1.12
CA HIS A 173 30.81 6.09 -2.43
C HIS A 173 30.41 7.56 -2.69
N PRO A 174 31.14 8.29 -3.56
CA PRO A 174 30.75 9.64 -3.95
C PRO A 174 29.31 9.71 -4.48
N VAL A 175 28.54 10.70 -4.01
CA VAL A 175 27.17 10.92 -4.47
C VAL A 175 27.13 11.42 -5.91
N ALA A 176 26.09 11.03 -6.64
CA ALA A 176 25.81 11.62 -7.95
C ALA A 176 25.32 13.07 -7.77
N PRO A 177 25.61 14.00 -8.72
CA PRO A 177 25.14 15.37 -8.65
C PRO A 177 23.61 15.46 -8.45
N GLY A 178 23.19 16.26 -7.46
CA GLY A 178 21.78 16.44 -7.11
C GLY A 178 21.11 15.21 -6.47
N SER A 179 21.88 14.26 -5.96
CA SER A 179 21.37 13.02 -5.35
C SER A 179 21.99 12.76 -3.98
N ALA A 180 21.28 12.02 -3.12
CA ALA A 180 21.81 11.49 -1.87
C ALA A 180 22.52 10.12 -2.07
N TRP A 181 22.53 9.60 -3.30
CA TRP A 181 23.01 8.26 -3.64
C TRP A 181 24.13 8.31 -4.68
N CYS A 182 25.04 7.33 -4.62
CA CYS A 182 25.99 7.09 -5.71
C CYS A 182 25.25 6.61 -6.98
N PRO A 183 25.88 6.60 -8.17
CA PRO A 183 25.23 6.17 -9.41
C PRO A 183 24.54 4.81 -9.31
N GLY A 184 25.17 3.83 -8.65
CA GLY A 184 24.60 2.51 -8.42
C GLY A 184 23.32 2.54 -7.58
N HIS A 185 23.38 3.10 -6.37
CA HIS A 185 22.22 3.17 -5.48
C HIS A 185 21.12 4.12 -5.96
N ARG A 186 21.46 5.13 -6.77
CA ARG A 186 20.48 5.99 -7.41
C ARG A 186 19.55 5.19 -8.32
N MET A 187 20.05 4.20 -9.05
CA MET A 187 19.23 3.34 -9.92
C MET A 187 18.26 2.45 -9.12
N ILE A 188 18.62 2.08 -7.88
CA ILE A 188 17.79 1.27 -7.00
C ILE A 188 16.72 2.13 -6.32
N CYS A 189 17.13 3.28 -5.76
CA CYS A 189 16.28 4.09 -4.89
C CYS A 189 15.40 5.09 -5.64
N VAL A 190 15.76 5.47 -6.86
CA VAL A 190 14.97 6.43 -7.64
C VAL A 190 14.01 5.66 -8.54
N VAL A 191 12.72 5.73 -8.22
CA VAL A 191 11.67 5.32 -9.16
C VAL A 191 11.79 6.22 -10.40
N PRO A 192 11.91 5.64 -11.61
CA PRO A 192 11.97 6.42 -12.84
C PRO A 192 10.80 7.37 -12.92
N GLU A 193 11.02 8.58 -13.43
CA GLU A 193 9.99 9.64 -13.47
C GLU A 193 8.71 9.19 -14.20
N TRP A 194 8.84 8.36 -15.23
CA TRP A 194 7.72 7.81 -15.98
C TRP A 194 6.83 6.85 -15.18
N ASN A 195 7.30 6.39 -14.01
CA ASN A 195 6.58 5.47 -13.13
C ASN A 195 6.23 6.10 -11.77
N ARG A 196 6.29 7.43 -11.64
CA ARG A 196 5.82 8.13 -10.45
C ARG A 196 4.33 8.44 -10.61
N PRO A 197 3.42 7.76 -9.90
CA PRO A 197 2.01 8.14 -9.88
C PRO A 197 1.89 9.44 -9.09
N PHE A 198 1.85 10.58 -9.77
CA PHE A 198 1.71 11.93 -9.21
C PHE A 198 2.75 12.25 -8.11
N ALA A 199 3.73 13.10 -8.43
CA ALA A 199 4.61 13.68 -7.43
C ALA A 199 3.77 14.27 -6.28
N TRP A 200 3.91 13.71 -5.07
CA TRP A 200 3.32 14.28 -3.87
C TRP A 200 3.92 15.67 -3.70
N LEU A 201 3.12 16.70 -3.99
CA LEU A 201 3.45 18.08 -3.71
C LEU A 201 2.92 18.36 -2.30
N PRO A 202 3.78 18.68 -1.31
CA PRO A 202 3.29 19.14 -0.02
C PRO A 202 2.39 20.36 -0.28
N ARG A 203 1.13 20.30 0.14
CA ARG A 203 0.28 21.51 0.16
C ARG A 203 1.01 22.52 1.04
N ARG A 204 1.33 23.69 0.48
CA ARG A 204 1.79 24.82 1.29
C ARG A 204 0.70 25.08 2.34
N ALA A 205 1.07 25.02 3.62
CA ALA A 205 0.23 25.56 4.66
C ALA A 205 0.10 27.06 4.37
N ALA A 206 -1.14 27.51 4.19
CA ALA A 206 -1.49 28.92 4.09
C ALA A 206 -1.69 29.47 5.50
#